data_AF-C9SC53-F1
#
_entry.id   AF-C9SC53-F1
#
_cell.length_a   1.000
_cell.length_b   1.000
_cell.length_c   1.000
_cell.angle_alpha   90.00
_cell.angle_beta   90.00
_cell.angle_gamma   90.00
#
_symmetry.space_group_name_H-M   'P 1'
#
loop_
_entity.id
_entity.type
_entity.pdbx_description
1 polymer ?
#
loop_
_entity_poly.entity_id
_entity_poly.type
_entity_poly.pdbx_seq_one_letter_code
_entity_poly.pdbx_strand_id
1 'polypeptide(L)'
;MDKARVVAAVASPTRSKREPRKFCTKEDYDHASTLVGDAARSRAYLYPLKGILYFATHRSLWKPLLSRIGPYALLSVSVVTGMFVFTYVPQFAVLVLFNGPLAVFTTVLLILNESSTIINMISRTYLLQDAILDTFDGTLVARGSDNIVREGRQLQPGSDPMQKLGKVLKSPFERFSPKALIRYIMYLPLNFIPVVGTVLFVLIQARGRGQIVHGRYFQLKQWSESQRREWLKKHTGPYTAFGLVATALELIPFASMFFTFTNSVGAALWAADIESKGTSMTDSTAPTLRETAKKAE
;
A
#
# COMPACT_ATOMS: atom_id res chain seq x y z
N MET A 1 47.54 -64.23 -16.40
CA MET A 1 48.04 -62.86 -16.67
C MET A 1 46.81 -62.07 -17.06
N ASP A 2 46.27 -61.16 -16.26
CA ASP A 2 46.90 -59.87 -15.99
C ASP A 2 46.39 -59.22 -14.70
N LYS A 3 47.24 -58.38 -14.12
CA LYS A 3 47.03 -57.55 -12.94
C LYS A 3 46.24 -56.30 -13.34
N ALA A 4 45.26 -55.89 -12.55
CA ALA A 4 45.21 -54.54 -11.96
C ALA A 4 43.94 -54.33 -11.14
N ARG A 5 44.18 -53.87 -9.91
CA ARG A 5 43.25 -53.52 -8.85
C ARG A 5 42.99 -52.00 -8.92
N VAL A 6 41.82 -51.58 -8.39
CA VAL A 6 41.62 -50.37 -7.55
C VAL A 6 41.19 -49.04 -8.21
N VAL A 7 39.90 -48.71 -7.97
CA VAL A 7 39.30 -47.44 -7.44
C VAL A 7 39.34 -46.13 -8.27
N ALA A 8 38.14 -45.64 -8.62
CA ALA A 8 37.60 -44.27 -8.37
C ALA A 8 36.28 -44.11 -9.16
N ALA A 9 35.10 -44.22 -8.53
CA ALA A 9 34.31 -43.12 -7.96
C ALA A 9 33.71 -42.12 -9.00
N VAL A 10 32.43 -42.34 -9.29
CA VAL A 10 31.34 -41.35 -9.50
C VAL A 10 31.58 -40.19 -10.49
N ALA A 11 30.98 -40.31 -11.68
CA ALA A 11 30.51 -39.15 -12.46
C ALA A 11 29.38 -39.56 -13.43
N SER A 12 28.13 -39.42 -13.00
CA SER A 12 26.96 -39.43 -13.90
C SER A 12 26.55 -37.98 -14.16
N PRO A 13 26.46 -37.49 -15.41
CA PRO A 13 26.02 -36.13 -15.66
C PRO A 13 24.49 -36.06 -15.66
N THR A 14 23.90 -35.63 -14.55
CA THR A 14 22.48 -35.24 -14.45
C THR A 14 22.27 -33.88 -15.12
N ARG A 15 22.01 -33.88 -16.43
CA ARG A 15 21.58 -32.68 -17.16
C ARG A 15 20.07 -32.49 -16.99
N SER A 16 19.68 -31.83 -15.90
CA SER A 16 18.33 -31.30 -15.69
C SER A 16 18.03 -30.25 -16.76
N LYS A 17 17.25 -30.62 -17.79
CA LYS A 17 16.61 -29.68 -18.71
C LYS A 17 15.51 -28.96 -17.92
N ARG A 18 15.73 -27.69 -17.56
CA ARG A 18 14.66 -26.81 -17.07
C ARG A 18 13.79 -26.41 -18.25
N GLU A 19 12.60 -27.00 -18.34
CA GLU A 19 11.53 -26.51 -19.21
C GLU A 19 11.02 -25.13 -18.72
N PRO A 20 10.61 -24.24 -19.63
CA PRO A 20 10.02 -22.96 -19.27
C PRO A 20 8.64 -23.19 -18.62
N ARG A 21 8.44 -22.68 -17.39
CA ARG A 21 7.18 -22.77 -16.65
C ARG A 21 6.02 -22.11 -17.39
N LYS A 22 5.27 -22.89 -18.17
CA LYS A 22 3.87 -22.62 -18.49
C LYS A 22 3.03 -23.44 -17.52
N PHE A 23 2.65 -22.87 -16.37
CA PHE A 23 1.67 -23.52 -15.49
C PHE A 23 0.78 -22.45 -14.85
N CYS A 24 -0.45 -22.35 -15.35
CA CYS A 24 -1.59 -22.00 -14.51
C CYS A 24 -2.26 -23.35 -14.25
N THR A 25 -1.98 -23.93 -13.09
CA THR A 25 -2.46 -25.27 -12.69
C THR A 25 -3.94 -25.15 -12.32
N LYS A 26 -4.73 -26.25 -12.37
CA LYS A 26 -6.14 -26.20 -11.89
C LYS A 26 -6.24 -25.69 -10.45
N GLU A 27 -5.26 -26.04 -9.62
CA GLU A 27 -5.10 -25.54 -8.25
C GLU A 27 -4.90 -24.02 -8.18
N ASP A 28 -4.15 -23.42 -9.12
CA ASP A 28 -3.97 -21.96 -9.19
C ASP A 28 -5.26 -21.25 -9.65
N TYR A 29 -6.02 -21.88 -10.55
CA TYR A 29 -7.30 -21.38 -11.02
C TYR A 29 -8.38 -21.44 -9.94
N ASP A 30 -8.46 -22.56 -9.21
CA ASP A 30 -9.38 -22.72 -8.08
C ASP A 30 -9.02 -21.81 -6.91
N HIS A 31 -7.72 -21.59 -6.68
CA HIS A 31 -7.26 -20.60 -5.70
C HIS A 31 -7.59 -19.17 -6.13
N ALA A 32 -7.44 -18.83 -7.42
CA ALA A 32 -7.82 -17.52 -7.93
C ALA A 32 -9.34 -17.28 -7.87
N SER A 33 -10.16 -18.28 -8.21
CA SER A 33 -11.62 -18.15 -8.22
C SER A 33 -12.20 -18.01 -6.81
N THR A 34 -11.65 -18.74 -5.82
CA THR A 34 -12.00 -18.58 -4.41
C THR A 34 -11.62 -17.20 -3.86
N LEU A 35 -10.43 -16.69 -4.20
CA LEU A 35 -10.00 -15.33 -3.83
C LEU A 35 -10.92 -14.24 -4.42
N VAL A 36 -11.37 -14.40 -5.67
CA VAL A 36 -12.32 -13.49 -6.32
C VAL A 36 -13.70 -13.58 -5.65
N GLY A 37 -14.17 -14.78 -5.31
CA GLY A 37 -15.42 -14.99 -4.57
C GLY A 37 -15.41 -14.34 -3.19
N ASP A 38 -14.33 -14.51 -2.43
CA ASP A 38 -14.15 -13.91 -1.10
C ASP A 38 -13.97 -12.38 -1.17
N ALA A 39 -13.26 -11.90 -2.19
CA ALA A 39 -13.14 -10.47 -2.49
C ALA A 39 -14.50 -9.83 -2.77
N ALA A 40 -15.35 -10.49 -3.57
CA ALA A 40 -16.69 -10.01 -3.89
C ALA A 40 -17.61 -10.05 -2.66
N ARG A 41 -17.59 -11.13 -1.87
CA ARG A 41 -18.42 -11.31 -0.67
C ARG A 41 -18.08 -10.36 0.47
N SER A 42 -16.78 -10.10 0.69
CA SER A 42 -16.33 -9.21 1.77
C SER A 42 -16.66 -7.74 1.54
N ARG A 43 -16.97 -7.34 0.29
CA ARG A 43 -17.21 -5.94 -0.10
C ARG A 43 -16.07 -4.99 0.29
N ALA A 44 -14.86 -5.52 0.50
CA ALA A 44 -13.70 -4.76 0.94
C ALA A 44 -13.30 -3.68 -0.09
N TYR A 45 -13.53 -3.96 -1.37
CA TYR A 45 -13.31 -3.03 -2.49
C TYR A 45 -14.17 -1.75 -2.43
N LEU A 46 -15.26 -1.74 -1.64
CA LEU A 46 -16.10 -0.55 -1.47
C LEU A 46 -15.49 0.46 -0.47
N TYR A 47 -14.63 0.02 0.45
CA TYR A 47 -14.12 0.91 1.50
C TYR A 47 -13.24 2.05 0.99
N PRO A 48 -12.37 1.89 -0.04
CA PRO A 48 -11.68 3.02 -0.65
C PRO A 48 -12.65 4.11 -1.15
N LEU A 49 -13.76 3.69 -1.77
CA LEU A 49 -14.81 4.61 -2.25
C LEU A 49 -15.59 5.25 -1.10
N LYS A 50 -15.97 4.47 -0.09
CA LYS A 50 -16.58 4.99 1.15
C LYS A 50 -15.66 5.98 1.84
N GLY A 51 -14.35 5.75 1.81
CA GLY A 51 -13.33 6.63 2.37
C GLY A 51 -13.34 8.01 1.70
N ILE A 52 -13.51 8.08 0.38
CA ILE A 52 -13.66 9.35 -0.35
C ILE A 52 -14.90 10.10 0.14
N LEU A 53 -16.06 9.45 0.14
CA LEU A 53 -17.32 10.07 0.54
C LEU A 53 -17.30 10.52 2.02
N TYR A 54 -16.76 9.67 2.89
CA TYR A 54 -16.64 9.98 4.32
C TYR A 54 -15.67 11.15 4.55
N PHE A 55 -14.51 11.14 3.90
CA PHE A 55 -13.55 12.24 3.97
C PHE A 55 -14.16 13.56 3.46
N ALA A 56 -14.90 13.53 2.35
CA ALA A 56 -15.57 14.71 1.79
C ALA A 56 -16.64 15.30 2.74
N THR A 57 -17.35 14.45 3.48
CA THR A 57 -18.42 14.85 4.41
C THR A 57 -17.90 15.21 5.81
N HIS A 58 -16.70 14.77 6.20
CA HIS A 58 -16.11 15.00 7.52
C HIS A 58 -14.96 16.01 7.47
N ARG A 59 -15.31 17.30 7.54
CA ARG A 59 -14.36 18.41 7.41
C ARG A 59 -13.23 18.40 8.44
N SER A 60 -13.43 17.80 9.62
CA SER A 60 -12.38 17.65 10.64
C SER A 60 -11.19 16.83 10.12
N LEU A 61 -11.42 15.86 9.24
CA LEU A 61 -10.39 15.01 8.66
C LEU A 61 -9.55 15.73 7.61
N TRP A 62 -9.89 16.96 7.19
CA TRP A 62 -9.10 17.70 6.21
C TRP A 62 -7.85 18.32 6.82
N LYS A 63 -7.82 18.52 8.16
CA LYS A 63 -6.71 19.18 8.85
C LYS A 63 -5.35 18.50 8.58
N PRO A 64 -5.21 17.16 8.68
CA PRO A 64 -3.95 16.48 8.37
C PRO A 64 -3.53 16.61 6.90
N LEU A 65 -4.48 16.62 5.96
CA LEU A 65 -4.15 16.82 4.54
C LEU A 65 -3.65 18.25 4.29
N LEU A 66 -4.42 19.24 4.74
CA LEU A 66 -4.13 20.66 4.53
C LEU A 66 -2.79 21.07 5.15
N SER A 67 -2.44 20.54 6.33
CA SER A 67 -1.17 20.85 7.00
C SER A 67 0.06 20.35 6.22
N ARG A 68 -0.11 19.42 5.28
CA ARG A 68 0.98 18.85 4.49
C ARG A 68 1.09 19.40 3.08
N ILE A 69 0.12 20.21 2.61
CA ILE A 69 0.16 20.81 1.26
C ILE A 69 1.41 21.68 1.09
N GLY A 70 1.66 22.60 2.02
CA GLY A 70 2.84 23.50 1.96
C GLY A 70 4.17 22.74 1.92
N PRO A 71 4.46 21.86 2.90
CA PRO A 71 5.67 21.02 2.88
C PRO A 71 5.81 20.15 1.63
N TYR A 72 4.70 19.57 1.15
CA TYR A 72 4.70 18.76 -0.07
C TYR A 72 5.02 19.59 -1.31
N ALA A 73 4.44 20.79 -1.43
CA ALA A 73 4.72 21.72 -2.52
C ALA A 73 6.19 22.15 -2.53
N LEU A 74 6.74 22.51 -1.35
CA LEU A 74 8.14 22.89 -1.21
C LEU A 74 9.08 21.74 -1.60
N LEU A 75 8.81 20.52 -1.13
CA LEU A 75 9.56 19.33 -1.53
C LEU A 75 9.49 19.13 -3.06
N SER A 76 8.29 19.25 -3.63
CA SER A 76 8.07 19.02 -5.05
C SER A 76 8.85 20.01 -5.92
N VAL A 77 8.77 21.31 -5.61
CA VAL A 77 9.54 22.34 -6.30
C VAL A 77 11.03 22.08 -6.15
N SER A 78 11.51 21.79 -4.93
CA SER A 78 12.93 21.57 -4.67
C SER A 78 13.49 20.38 -5.46
N VAL A 79 12.77 19.26 -5.48
CA VAL A 79 13.19 18.04 -6.20
C VAL A 79 13.15 18.27 -7.71
N VAL A 80 12.06 18.84 -8.24
CA VAL A 80 11.94 19.11 -9.68
C VAL A 80 13.04 20.06 -10.14
N THR A 81 13.24 21.18 -9.44
CA THR A 81 14.31 22.13 -9.77
C THR A 81 15.68 21.47 -9.72
N GLY A 82 15.98 20.70 -8.66
CA GLY A 82 17.24 19.97 -8.56
C GLY A 82 17.45 18.99 -9.72
N MET A 83 16.44 18.17 -10.04
CA MET A 83 16.51 17.23 -11.17
C MET A 83 16.76 17.97 -12.49
N PHE A 84 16.02 19.04 -12.79
CA PHE A 84 16.26 19.82 -14.01
C PHE A 84 17.67 20.42 -14.06
N VAL A 85 18.19 20.97 -12.95
CA VAL A 85 19.53 21.57 -12.91
C VAL A 85 20.62 20.52 -13.14
N PHE A 86 20.51 19.33 -12.54
CA PHE A 86 21.58 18.34 -12.57
C PHE A 86 21.46 17.31 -13.70
N THR A 87 20.24 16.97 -14.14
CA THR A 87 20.02 15.85 -15.06
C THR A 87 19.62 16.26 -16.46
N TYR A 88 19.07 17.47 -16.68
CA TYR A 88 18.54 17.87 -17.99
C TYR A 88 19.59 17.84 -19.10
N VAL A 89 20.70 18.56 -18.94
CA VAL A 89 21.76 18.64 -19.95
C VAL A 89 22.34 17.25 -20.27
N PRO A 90 22.78 16.43 -19.29
CA PRO A 90 23.33 15.11 -19.60
C PRO A 90 22.28 14.15 -20.19
N GLN A 91 21.03 14.14 -19.70
CA GLN A 91 19.98 13.27 -20.26
C GLN A 91 19.57 13.69 -21.67
N PHE A 92 19.43 14.99 -21.93
CA PHE A 92 19.14 15.52 -23.26
C PHE A 92 20.25 15.18 -24.25
N ALA A 93 21.51 15.35 -23.86
CA ALA A 93 22.66 15.04 -24.71
C ALA A 93 22.69 13.57 -25.15
N VAL A 94 22.24 12.64 -24.31
CA VAL A 94 22.10 11.24 -24.69
C VAL A 94 20.87 11.02 -25.56
N LEU A 95 19.71 11.53 -25.15
CA LEU A 95 18.44 11.29 -25.84
C LEU A 95 18.37 11.92 -27.23
N VAL A 96 19.02 13.06 -27.46
CA VAL A 96 19.06 13.73 -28.78
C VAL A 96 19.75 12.87 -29.84
N LEU A 97 20.66 11.99 -29.44
CA LEU A 97 21.34 11.05 -30.35
C LEU A 97 20.39 9.99 -30.91
N PHE A 98 19.37 9.58 -30.12
CA PHE A 98 18.44 8.53 -30.50
C PHE A 98 17.10 9.07 -31.03
N ASN A 99 16.60 10.14 -30.41
CA ASN A 99 15.26 10.68 -30.65
C ASN A 99 15.27 12.00 -31.45
N GLY A 100 16.44 12.53 -31.79
CA GLY A 100 16.58 13.78 -32.54
C GLY A 100 15.98 14.99 -31.80
N PRO A 101 15.46 16.01 -32.51
CA PRO A 101 14.90 17.23 -31.91
C PRO A 101 13.75 17.00 -30.93
N LEU A 102 13.00 15.89 -31.06
CA LEU A 102 11.93 15.51 -30.14
C LEU A 102 12.45 15.16 -28.74
N ALA A 103 13.77 14.95 -28.59
CA ALA A 103 14.41 14.65 -27.33
C ALA A 103 14.09 15.68 -26.24
N VAL A 104 13.90 16.96 -26.60
CA VAL A 104 13.55 18.03 -25.65
C VAL A 104 12.31 17.64 -24.83
N PHE A 105 11.24 17.21 -25.50
CA PHE A 105 9.99 16.82 -24.85
C PHE A 105 10.14 15.50 -24.09
N THR A 106 10.84 14.52 -24.66
CA THR A 106 11.04 13.23 -23.99
C THR A 106 11.90 13.35 -22.73
N THR A 107 12.91 14.22 -22.74
CA THR A 107 13.76 14.50 -21.57
C THR A 107 12.97 15.17 -20.47
N VAL A 108 12.14 16.18 -20.79
CA VAL A 108 11.24 16.83 -19.82
C VAL A 108 10.30 15.80 -19.18
N LEU A 109 9.65 14.94 -19.98
CA LEU A 109 8.74 13.93 -19.46
C LEU A 109 9.45 12.91 -18.55
N LEU A 110 10.66 12.48 -18.93
CA LEU A 110 11.47 11.55 -18.14
C LEU A 110 11.85 12.15 -16.79
N ILE A 111 12.34 13.39 -16.79
CA ILE A 111 12.71 14.13 -15.56
C ILE A 111 11.52 14.29 -14.63
N LEU A 112 10.35 14.64 -15.16
CA LEU A 112 9.13 14.78 -14.37
C LEU A 112 8.70 13.44 -13.74
N ASN A 113 8.82 12.33 -14.48
CA ASN A 113 8.51 11.00 -13.97
C ASN A 113 9.49 10.54 -12.86
N GLU A 114 10.79 10.75 -13.08
CA GLU A 114 11.85 10.46 -12.08
C GLU A 114 11.67 11.33 -10.83
N SER A 115 11.40 12.63 -11.00
CA SER A 115 11.11 13.57 -9.92
C SER A 115 9.88 13.13 -9.11
N SER A 116 8.79 12.76 -9.79
CA SER A 116 7.58 12.24 -9.15
C SER A 116 7.87 11.00 -8.29
N THR A 117 8.71 10.10 -8.77
CA THR A 117 9.14 8.92 -8.01
C THR A 117 9.88 9.31 -6.73
N ILE A 118 10.83 10.24 -6.82
CA ILE A 118 11.59 10.75 -5.65
C ILE A 118 10.66 11.46 -4.67
N ILE A 119 9.80 12.36 -5.15
CA ILE A 119 8.82 13.09 -4.34
C ILE A 119 7.92 12.12 -3.60
N ASN A 120 7.35 11.11 -4.29
CA ASN A 120 6.48 10.11 -3.67
C ASN A 120 7.21 9.30 -2.61
N MET A 121 8.46 8.90 -2.87
CA MET A 121 9.26 8.15 -1.90
C MET A 121 9.55 8.97 -0.63
N ILE A 122 10.03 10.21 -0.79
CA ILE A 122 10.40 11.09 0.34
C ILE A 122 9.15 11.52 1.10
N SER A 123 8.12 12.00 0.40
CA SER A 123 6.90 12.52 1.02
C SER A 123 6.18 11.44 1.82
N ARG A 124 5.99 10.23 1.29
CA ARG A 124 5.29 9.14 1.99
C ARG A 124 6.05 8.67 3.23
N THR A 125 7.37 8.68 3.18
CA THR A 125 8.21 8.21 4.29
C THR A 125 8.33 9.25 5.39
N TYR A 126 8.43 10.54 5.05
CA TYR A 126 8.79 11.57 6.02
C TYR A 126 7.73 12.63 6.25
N LEU A 127 7.02 13.06 5.21
CA LEU A 127 6.10 14.19 5.31
C LEU A 127 4.67 13.76 5.66
N LEU A 128 4.20 12.68 5.03
CA LEU A 128 2.80 12.26 5.09
C LEU A 128 2.53 11.25 6.18
N GLN A 129 3.56 10.57 6.69
CA GLN A 129 3.42 9.43 7.59
C GLN A 129 2.57 9.75 8.83
N ASP A 130 2.92 10.81 9.56
CA ASP A 130 2.19 11.23 10.75
C ASP A 130 0.78 11.71 10.40
N ALA A 131 0.61 12.43 9.29
CA ALA A 131 -0.69 12.93 8.86
C ALA A 131 -1.65 11.80 8.42
N ILE A 132 -1.12 10.76 7.78
CA ILE A 132 -1.87 9.54 7.42
C ILE A 132 -2.27 8.80 8.69
N LEU A 133 -1.36 8.69 9.67
CA LEU A 133 -1.65 8.08 10.96
C LEU A 133 -2.74 8.84 11.71
N ASP A 134 -2.65 10.18 11.76
CA ASP A 134 -3.67 11.05 12.36
C ASP A 134 -5.02 10.90 11.66
N THR A 135 -5.01 10.78 10.33
CA THR A 135 -6.23 10.56 9.54
C THR A 135 -6.88 9.22 9.87
N PHE A 136 -6.08 8.16 10.01
CA PHE A 136 -6.56 6.83 10.39
C PHE A 136 -7.16 6.83 11.80
N ASP A 137 -6.38 7.29 12.79
CA ASP A 137 -6.81 7.34 14.20
C ASP A 137 -8.01 8.27 14.38
N GLY A 138 -8.02 9.43 13.72
CA GLY A 138 -9.12 10.39 13.77
C GLY A 138 -10.41 9.83 13.17
N THR A 139 -10.32 9.00 12.13
CA THR A 139 -11.47 8.30 11.56
C THR A 139 -12.02 7.24 12.52
N LEU A 140 -11.15 6.49 13.20
CA LEU A 140 -11.57 5.54 14.24
C LEU A 140 -12.28 6.25 15.40
N VAL A 141 -11.76 7.38 15.87
CA VAL A 141 -12.42 8.20 16.91
C VAL A 141 -13.75 8.75 16.41
N ALA A 142 -13.85 9.18 15.15
CA ALA A 142 -15.12 9.63 14.55
C ALA A 142 -16.18 8.50 14.46
N ARG A 143 -15.73 7.24 14.44
CA ARG A 143 -16.59 6.04 14.47
C ARG A 143 -16.82 5.48 15.88
N GLY A 144 -16.36 6.17 16.93
CA GLY A 144 -16.55 5.76 18.32
C GLY A 144 -15.63 4.62 18.79
N SER A 145 -14.54 4.35 18.06
CA SER A 145 -13.53 3.33 18.42
C SER A 145 -12.40 3.89 19.30
N ASP A 146 -12.72 4.83 20.20
CA ASP A 146 -11.78 5.48 21.13
C ASP A 146 -10.98 4.50 21.98
N ASN A 147 -11.62 3.41 22.40
CA ASN A 147 -11.04 2.35 23.21
C ASN A 147 -9.80 1.73 22.55
N ILE A 148 -9.87 1.44 21.25
CA ILE A 148 -8.73 0.86 20.50
C ILE A 148 -7.64 1.90 20.29
N VAL A 149 -8.01 3.15 19.99
CA VAL A 149 -7.02 4.22 19.73
C VAL A 149 -6.19 4.53 20.98
N ARG A 150 -6.79 4.42 22.18
CA ARG A 150 -6.09 4.61 23.47
C ARG A 150 -4.91 3.67 23.68
N GLU A 151 -4.91 2.49 23.06
CA GLU A 151 -3.81 1.52 23.15
C GLU A 151 -2.51 2.00 22.48
N GLY A 152 -2.60 2.90 21.50
CA GLY A 152 -1.45 3.41 20.75
C GLY A 152 -1.23 4.91 20.82
N ARG A 153 -2.13 5.65 21.48
CA ARG A 153 -2.10 7.12 21.53
C ARG A 153 -2.89 7.66 22.71
N GLN A 154 -2.44 8.78 23.27
CA GLN A 154 -3.23 9.52 24.26
C GLN A 154 -4.45 10.18 23.59
N LEU A 155 -5.61 10.15 24.26
CA LEU A 155 -6.80 10.88 23.83
C LEU A 155 -7.12 12.01 24.80
N GLN A 156 -7.31 13.21 24.27
CA GLN A 156 -7.73 14.40 25.01
C GLN A 156 -9.27 14.50 25.06
N PRO A 157 -9.86 15.14 26.08
CA PRO A 157 -11.28 15.46 26.08
C PRO A 157 -11.61 16.47 24.97
N GLY A 158 -12.73 16.27 24.27
CA GLY A 158 -13.17 17.15 23.19
C GLY A 158 -14.27 16.51 22.33
N SER A 159 -14.93 17.32 21.51
CA SER A 159 -15.98 16.88 20.58
C SER A 159 -15.46 16.60 19.17
N ASP A 160 -14.42 17.32 18.69
CA ASP A 160 -13.82 17.11 17.38
C ASP A 160 -12.84 15.90 17.40
N PRO A 161 -13.08 14.84 16.61
CA PRO A 161 -12.22 13.66 16.56
C PRO A 161 -10.74 13.95 16.35
N MET A 162 -10.41 14.99 15.57
CA MET A 162 -9.02 15.35 15.28
C MET A 162 -8.36 16.10 16.45
N GLN A 163 -9.12 16.89 17.21
CA GLN A 163 -8.60 17.58 18.40
C GLN A 163 -8.39 16.63 19.58
N LYS A 164 -9.13 15.51 19.62
CA LYS A 164 -8.94 14.46 20.63
C LYS A 164 -7.61 13.72 20.49
N LEU A 165 -6.94 13.77 19.33
CA LEU A 165 -5.68 13.06 19.12
C LEU A 165 -4.52 13.74 19.87
N GLY A 166 -3.98 13.06 20.88
CA GLY A 166 -2.80 13.48 21.64
C GLY A 166 -1.49 12.92 21.09
N LYS A 167 -0.50 12.70 21.96
CA LYS A 167 0.82 12.18 21.56
C LYS A 167 0.75 10.71 21.15
N VAL A 168 1.38 10.36 20.02
CA VAL A 168 1.57 8.98 19.55
C VAL A 168 2.54 8.27 20.49
N LEU A 169 2.12 7.12 21.02
CA LEU A 169 2.96 6.30 21.91
C LEU A 169 3.71 5.20 21.15
N LYS A 170 3.17 4.76 20.00
CA LYS A 170 3.78 3.76 19.12
C LYS A 170 3.61 4.18 17.66
N SER A 171 4.72 4.40 16.95
CA SER A 171 4.72 4.62 15.49
C SER A 171 4.78 3.26 14.78
N PRO A 172 3.86 2.94 13.84
CA PRO A 172 3.87 1.68 13.10
C PRO A 172 4.91 1.67 11.96
N PHE A 173 5.52 2.81 11.66
CA PHE A 173 6.44 2.95 10.55
C PHE A 173 7.88 3.00 11.05
N GLU A 174 8.73 2.13 10.50
CA GLU A 174 10.17 2.17 10.71
C GLU A 174 10.74 3.44 10.07
N ARG A 175 11.43 4.27 10.87
CA ARG A 175 12.16 5.42 10.36
C ARG A 175 13.39 4.92 9.61
N PHE A 176 13.35 5.03 8.28
CA PHE A 176 14.43 4.91 7.30
C PHE A 176 15.44 3.75 7.48
N SER A 177 15.44 2.82 6.52
CA SER A 177 16.60 1.96 6.28
C SER A 177 17.44 2.53 5.13
N PRO A 178 18.75 2.79 5.31
CA PRO A 178 19.67 3.16 4.21
C PRO A 178 19.63 2.20 3.01
N LYS A 179 19.17 0.97 3.25
CA LYS A 179 18.92 -0.05 2.22
C LYS A 179 17.88 0.40 1.17
N ALA A 180 16.93 1.26 1.51
CA ALA A 180 15.93 1.76 0.56
C ALA A 180 16.52 2.74 -0.46
N LEU A 181 17.45 3.60 -0.02
CA LEU A 181 18.17 4.52 -0.90
C LEU A 181 19.12 3.76 -1.83
N ILE A 182 19.88 2.80 -1.28
CA ILE A 182 20.76 1.93 -2.07
C ILE A 182 19.95 1.14 -3.11
N ARG A 183 18.80 0.61 -2.72
CA ARG A 183 17.87 -0.11 -3.59
C ARG A 183 17.28 0.80 -4.67
N TYR A 184 16.97 2.05 -4.36
CA TYR A 184 16.52 3.04 -5.34
C TYR A 184 17.58 3.32 -6.41
N ILE A 185 18.83 3.55 -6.00
CA ILE A 185 19.97 3.71 -6.91
C ILE A 185 20.15 2.45 -7.78
N MET A 186 19.94 1.27 -7.20
CA MET A 186 20.03 -0.02 -7.90
C MET A 186 18.89 -0.27 -8.90
N TYR A 187 17.69 0.27 -8.65
CA TYR A 187 16.52 0.15 -9.54
C TYR A 187 16.38 1.28 -10.55
N LEU A 188 17.19 2.32 -10.44
CA LEU A 188 17.24 3.43 -11.38
C LEU A 188 17.41 2.96 -12.86
N PRO A 189 18.25 1.94 -13.16
CA PRO A 189 18.34 1.37 -14.51
C PRO A 189 17.10 0.56 -14.95
N LEU A 190 16.28 0.11 -14.01
CA LEU A 190 15.13 -0.78 -14.27
C LEU A 190 13.87 -0.02 -14.71
N ASN A 191 13.86 1.32 -14.63
CA ASN A 191 12.77 2.18 -15.12
C ASN A 191 12.71 2.31 -16.67
N PHE A 192 13.66 1.70 -17.40
CA PHE A 192 13.73 1.77 -18.87
C PHE A 192 12.78 0.83 -19.63
N ILE A 193 11.76 0.26 -18.97
CA ILE A 193 10.79 -0.64 -19.64
C ILE A 193 9.36 -0.11 -19.46
N PRO A 194 8.85 0.72 -20.38
CA PRO A 194 7.45 1.12 -20.37
C PRO A 194 6.57 0.23 -21.27
N VAL A 195 5.26 0.24 -20.96
CA VAL A 195 4.10 0.00 -21.86
C VAL A 195 3.28 -1.30 -21.70
N VAL A 196 3.75 -2.38 -21.06
CA VAL A 196 2.85 -3.53 -20.70
C VAL A 196 2.58 -3.61 -19.18
N GLY A 197 3.38 -2.88 -18.39
CA GLY A 197 3.55 -3.10 -16.96
C GLY A 197 2.52 -2.48 -16.03
N THR A 198 1.83 -1.38 -16.35
CA THR A 198 1.08 -0.63 -15.31
C THR A 198 -0.10 -1.42 -14.72
N VAL A 199 -0.92 -2.07 -15.55
CA VAL A 199 -2.05 -2.89 -15.06
C VAL A 199 -1.54 -4.14 -14.34
N LEU A 200 -0.52 -4.80 -14.89
CA LEU A 200 0.07 -6.00 -14.28
C LEU A 200 0.80 -5.67 -12.96
N PHE A 201 1.49 -4.54 -12.91
CA PHE A 201 2.15 -3.99 -11.72
C PHE A 201 1.12 -3.65 -10.65
N VAL A 202 -0.01 -3.04 -11.01
CA VAL A 202 -1.12 -2.78 -10.08
C VAL A 202 -1.67 -4.09 -9.53
N LEU A 203 -1.88 -5.11 -10.38
CA LEU A 203 -2.36 -6.42 -9.95
C LEU A 203 -1.36 -7.12 -9.01
N ILE A 204 -0.07 -7.07 -9.31
CA ILE A 204 0.99 -7.67 -8.49
C ILE A 204 1.15 -6.93 -7.15
N GLN A 205 1.11 -5.60 -7.17
CA GLN A 205 1.31 -4.76 -5.98
C GLN A 205 0.07 -4.68 -5.09
N ALA A 206 -1.13 -4.88 -5.64
CA ALA A 206 -2.40 -4.78 -4.91
C ALA A 206 -2.45 -5.66 -3.67
N ARG A 207 -1.96 -6.90 -3.75
CA ARG A 207 -1.94 -7.83 -2.60
C ARG A 207 -1.05 -7.30 -1.47
N GLY A 208 0.18 -6.89 -1.79
CA GLY A 208 1.11 -6.33 -0.80
C GLY A 208 0.58 -5.02 -0.19
N ARG A 209 0.00 -4.16 -1.04
CA ARG A 209 -0.61 -2.89 -0.62
C ARG A 209 -1.81 -3.10 0.30
N GLY A 210 -2.66 -4.08 -0.01
CA GLY A 210 -3.77 -4.48 0.83
C GLY A 210 -3.30 -4.91 2.22
N GLN A 211 -2.29 -5.77 2.28
CA GLN A 211 -1.78 -6.31 3.56
C GLN A 211 -1.21 -5.26 4.52
N ILE A 212 -0.75 -4.11 4.02
CA ILE A 212 -0.22 -3.03 4.87
C ILE A 212 -1.29 -2.04 5.35
N VAL A 213 -2.50 -2.07 4.78
CA VAL A 213 -3.50 -1.02 5.03
C VAL A 213 -3.99 -0.98 6.49
N HIS A 214 -4.04 -2.14 7.14
CA HIS A 214 -4.42 -2.26 8.55
C HIS A 214 -3.21 -2.34 9.50
N GLY A 215 -2.02 -1.97 9.05
CA GLY A 215 -0.82 -1.98 9.90
C GLY A 215 -1.02 -1.20 11.21
N ARG A 216 -1.64 -0.01 11.14
CA ARG A 216 -2.00 0.77 12.33
C ARG A 216 -3.05 0.07 13.20
N TYR A 217 -4.10 -0.49 12.61
CA TYR A 217 -5.12 -1.24 13.34
C TYR A 217 -4.53 -2.44 14.12
N PHE A 218 -3.70 -3.26 13.47
CA PHE A 218 -3.04 -4.39 14.14
C PHE A 218 -2.11 -3.94 15.26
N GLN A 219 -1.42 -2.81 15.10
CA GLN A 219 -0.62 -2.20 16.15
C GLN A 219 -1.48 -1.76 17.34
N LEU A 220 -2.62 -1.12 17.09
CA LEU A 220 -3.56 -0.71 18.14
C LEU A 220 -4.15 -1.92 18.88
N LYS A 221 -4.40 -3.03 18.17
CA LYS A 221 -4.81 -4.31 18.77
C LYS A 221 -3.67 -5.05 19.48
N GLN A 222 -2.44 -4.50 19.47
CA GLN A 222 -1.24 -5.12 20.01
C GLN A 222 -0.96 -6.54 19.47
N TRP A 223 -1.32 -6.80 18.21
CA TRP A 223 -1.10 -8.11 17.61
C TRP A 223 0.39 -8.37 17.36
N SER A 224 0.82 -9.60 17.64
CA SER A 224 2.14 -10.08 17.26
C SER A 224 2.25 -10.28 15.75
N GLU A 225 3.49 -10.33 15.25
CA GLU A 225 3.75 -10.60 13.83
C GLU A 225 3.17 -11.95 13.38
N SER A 226 3.12 -12.96 14.24
CA SER A 226 2.49 -14.25 13.90
C SER A 226 0.97 -14.13 13.77
N GLN A 227 0.30 -13.42 14.69
CA GLN A 227 -1.15 -13.17 14.63
C GLN A 227 -1.53 -12.38 13.38
N ARG A 228 -0.77 -11.32 13.07
CA ARG A 228 -0.96 -10.53 11.85
C ARG A 228 -0.82 -11.39 10.60
N ARG A 229 0.22 -12.22 10.50
CA ARG A 229 0.43 -13.10 9.33
C ARG A 229 -0.72 -14.10 9.16
N GLU A 230 -1.17 -14.72 10.24
CA GLU A 230 -2.27 -15.69 10.20
C GLU A 230 -3.58 -15.02 9.75
N TRP A 231 -3.88 -13.85 10.30
CA TRP A 231 -5.04 -13.05 9.89
C TRP A 231 -5.01 -12.69 8.40
N LEU A 232 -3.87 -12.16 7.93
CA LEU A 232 -3.72 -11.74 6.53
C LEU A 232 -3.78 -12.92 5.57
N LYS A 233 -3.27 -14.10 5.98
CA LYS A 233 -3.36 -15.34 5.19
C LYS A 233 -4.82 -15.76 5.02
N LYS A 234 -5.58 -15.77 6.12
CA LYS A 234 -7.02 -16.11 6.13
C LYS A 234 -7.89 -15.13 5.34
N HIS A 235 -7.49 -13.86 5.25
CA HIS A 235 -8.28 -12.80 4.61
C HIS A 235 -7.65 -12.23 3.34
N THR A 236 -6.90 -13.05 2.59
CA THR A 236 -6.15 -12.58 1.40
C THR A 236 -7.07 -11.91 0.36
N GLY A 237 -8.24 -12.47 0.08
CA GLY A 237 -9.21 -11.93 -0.90
C GLY A 237 -9.64 -10.49 -0.58
N PRO A 238 -10.25 -10.22 0.59
CA PRO A 238 -10.64 -8.88 1.02
C PRO A 238 -9.52 -7.84 0.94
N TYR A 239 -8.33 -8.17 1.45
CA TYR A 239 -7.18 -7.25 1.42
C TYR A 239 -6.71 -6.99 -0.02
N THR A 240 -6.69 -8.00 -0.88
CA THR A 240 -6.34 -7.85 -2.29
C THR A 240 -7.35 -6.94 -3.00
N ALA A 241 -8.65 -7.12 -2.74
CA ALA A 241 -9.72 -6.32 -3.33
C ALA A 241 -9.64 -4.84 -2.92
N PHE A 242 -9.43 -4.58 -1.62
CA PHE A 242 -9.16 -3.23 -1.13
C PHE A 242 -7.93 -2.65 -1.81
N GLY A 243 -6.82 -3.38 -1.79
CA GLY A 243 -5.54 -2.95 -2.35
C GLY A 243 -5.61 -2.63 -3.83
N LEU A 244 -6.42 -3.36 -4.59
CA LEU A 244 -6.63 -3.12 -6.02
C LEU A 244 -7.29 -1.75 -6.27
N VAL A 245 -8.43 -1.49 -5.63
CA VAL A 245 -9.16 -0.22 -5.81
C VAL A 245 -8.35 0.95 -5.26
N ALA A 246 -7.75 0.80 -4.08
CA ALA A 246 -6.91 1.81 -3.47
C ALA A 246 -5.72 2.18 -4.36
N THR A 247 -5.05 1.18 -4.95
CA THR A 247 -3.94 1.40 -5.89
C THR A 247 -4.44 2.09 -7.15
N ALA A 248 -5.56 1.64 -7.73
CA ALA A 248 -6.14 2.24 -8.93
C ALA A 248 -6.48 3.73 -8.75
N LEU A 249 -7.01 4.11 -7.59
CA LEU A 249 -7.26 5.52 -7.25
C LEU A 249 -5.94 6.31 -7.14
N GLU A 250 -4.91 5.75 -6.49
CA GLU A 250 -3.61 6.40 -6.33
C GLU A 250 -2.81 6.53 -7.65
N LEU A 251 -3.21 5.84 -8.73
CA LEU A 251 -2.64 6.01 -10.08
C LEU A 251 -3.04 7.34 -10.73
N ILE A 252 -4.13 7.97 -10.27
CA ILE A 252 -4.60 9.22 -10.86
C ILE A 252 -3.54 10.30 -10.60
N PRO A 253 -2.89 10.84 -11.65
CA PRO A 253 -1.85 11.85 -11.50
C PRO A 253 -2.38 13.06 -10.74
N PHE A 254 -1.51 13.71 -9.95
CA PHE A 254 -1.83 14.89 -9.12
C PHE A 254 -2.84 14.67 -7.97
N ALA A 255 -3.68 13.64 -8.05
CA ALA A 255 -4.62 13.26 -7.00
C ALA A 255 -4.09 12.17 -6.05
N SER A 256 -2.92 11.59 -6.33
CA SER A 256 -2.34 10.49 -5.55
C SER A 256 -2.20 10.81 -4.05
N MET A 257 -1.80 12.04 -3.69
CA MET A 257 -1.73 12.46 -2.29
C MET A 257 -3.14 12.46 -1.67
N PHE A 258 -4.12 13.10 -2.31
CA PHE A 258 -5.51 13.09 -1.85
C PHE A 258 -6.04 11.67 -1.65
N PHE A 259 -5.86 10.79 -2.65
CA PHE A 259 -6.32 9.40 -2.56
C PHE A 259 -5.59 8.59 -1.49
N THR A 260 -4.35 8.92 -1.15
CA THR A 260 -3.65 8.32 -0.01
C THR A 260 -4.37 8.60 1.31
N PHE A 261 -4.88 9.83 1.51
CA PHE A 261 -5.66 10.19 2.69
C PHE A 261 -7.04 9.52 2.68
N THR A 262 -7.76 9.55 1.54
CA THR A 262 -9.09 8.92 1.48
C THR A 262 -9.01 7.40 1.61
N ASN A 263 -7.96 6.76 1.09
CA ASN A 263 -7.69 5.33 1.30
C ASN A 263 -7.40 5.02 2.77
N SER A 264 -6.69 5.90 3.48
CA SER A 264 -6.48 5.78 4.93
C SER A 264 -7.80 5.85 5.71
N VAL A 265 -8.69 6.78 5.36
CA VAL A 265 -10.06 6.84 5.91
C VAL A 265 -10.81 5.56 5.60
N GLY A 266 -10.79 5.09 4.35
CA GLY A 266 -11.45 3.85 3.94
C GLY A 266 -10.98 2.64 4.74
N ALA A 267 -9.67 2.55 4.99
CA ALA A 267 -9.07 1.52 5.83
C ALA A 267 -9.54 1.62 7.29
N ALA A 268 -9.59 2.82 7.86
CA ALA A 268 -10.06 3.03 9.22
C ALA A 268 -11.55 2.70 9.36
N LEU A 269 -12.39 3.07 8.39
CA LEU A 269 -13.79 2.65 8.34
C LEU A 269 -13.93 1.13 8.29
N TRP A 270 -13.08 0.47 7.51
CA TRP A 270 -13.06 -0.99 7.43
C TRP A 270 -12.64 -1.63 8.75
N ALA A 271 -11.60 -1.12 9.39
CA ALA A 271 -11.16 -1.56 10.71
C ALA A 271 -12.24 -1.36 11.79
N ALA A 272 -12.93 -0.21 11.80
CA ALA A 272 -14.04 0.06 12.71
C ALA A 272 -15.19 -0.94 12.51
N ASP A 273 -15.53 -1.25 11.25
CA ASP A 273 -16.58 -2.21 10.94
C ASP A 273 -16.17 -3.64 11.34
N ILE A 274 -14.90 -4.05 11.17
CA ILE A 274 -14.37 -5.34 11.66
C ILE A 274 -14.50 -5.44 13.19
N GLU A 275 -14.14 -4.38 13.92
CA GLU A 275 -14.25 -4.37 15.37
C GLU A 275 -15.71 -4.48 15.81
N SER A 276 -16.60 -3.69 15.21
CA SER A 276 -18.03 -3.69 15.55
C SER A 276 -18.71 -5.06 15.31
N LYS A 277 -18.19 -5.85 14.37
CA LYS A 277 -18.71 -7.18 14.00
C LYS A 277 -17.99 -8.33 14.69
N GLY A 278 -17.19 -8.06 15.72
CA GLY A 278 -16.52 -9.11 16.50
C GLY A 278 -15.54 -9.95 15.67
N THR A 279 -14.75 -9.30 14.80
CA THR A 279 -13.72 -9.90 13.92
C THR A 279 -14.23 -10.71 12.72
N SER A 280 -15.53 -10.70 12.43
CA SER A 280 -16.02 -11.29 11.18
C SER A 280 -15.91 -10.32 9.99
N MET A 281 -15.08 -10.69 9.01
CA MET A 281 -14.92 -9.98 7.73
C MET A 281 -15.97 -10.34 6.69
N THR A 282 -16.61 -11.50 6.86
CA THR A 282 -17.51 -12.14 5.87
C THR A 282 -18.94 -12.30 6.36
N ASP A 283 -19.20 -12.12 7.66
CA ASP A 283 -20.57 -12.23 8.14
C ASP A 283 -21.40 -11.02 7.72
N SER A 284 -22.38 -11.38 6.90
CA SER A 284 -23.47 -10.57 6.42
C SER A 284 -24.13 -9.82 7.57
N THR A 285 -24.60 -8.62 7.28
CA THR A 285 -25.45 -7.77 8.12
C THR A 285 -26.83 -8.41 8.37
N ALA A 286 -26.88 -9.56 9.07
CA ALA A 286 -28.14 -10.26 9.37
C ALA A 286 -28.22 -11.13 10.65
N PRO A 287 -27.14 -11.65 11.27
CA PRO A 287 -27.30 -12.49 12.46
C PRO A 287 -27.57 -11.66 13.72
N THR A 288 -26.96 -10.47 13.84
CA THR A 288 -27.22 -9.58 14.98
C THR A 288 -28.66 -9.08 15.02
N LEU A 289 -29.28 -8.74 13.88
CA LEU A 289 -30.72 -8.38 13.87
C LEU A 289 -31.61 -9.57 14.25
N ARG A 290 -31.27 -10.80 13.84
CA ARG A 290 -31.98 -12.01 14.24
C ARG A 290 -31.80 -12.35 15.72
N GLU A 291 -30.61 -12.15 16.28
CA GLU A 291 -30.35 -12.38 17.71
C GLU A 291 -30.95 -11.28 18.60
N THR A 292 -30.98 -10.03 18.13
CA THR A 292 -31.63 -8.94 18.86
C THR A 292 -33.16 -9.08 18.80
N ALA A 293 -33.72 -9.56 17.68
CA ALA A 293 -35.13 -9.90 17.57
C ALA A 293 -35.51 -11.10 18.46
N LYS A 294 -34.67 -12.14 18.53
CA LYS A 294 -34.88 -13.31 19.41
C LYS A 294 -34.74 -13.04 20.90
N LYS A 295 -34.08 -11.94 21.29
CA LYS A 295 -33.98 -11.48 22.69
C LYS A 295 -35.10 -10.51 23.08
N ALA A 296 -35.88 -10.06 22.10
CA ALA A 296 -37.03 -9.19 22.27
C ALA A 296 -38.37 -9.95 22.18
N GLU A 297 -38.34 -11.23 21.83
CA GLU A 297 -39.39 -12.24 22.10
C GLU A 297 -39.11 -12.93 23.44
#